data_AF-V5EJI9-F1
#
_entry.id   AF-V5EJI9-F1
#
_cell.length_a   1.000
_cell.length_b   1.000
_cell.length_c   1.000
_cell.angle_alpha   90.00
_cell.angle_beta   90.00
_cell.angle_gamma   90.00
#
_symmetry.space_group_name_H-M   'P 1'
#
loop_
_entity.id
_entity.type
_entity.pdbx_description
1 polymer ?
#
loop_
_entity_poly.entity_id
_entity_poly.type
_entity_poly.pdbx_seq_one_letter_code
_entity_poly.pdbx_strand_id
1 'polypeptide(L)'
;MGRTIYINSASDFCLLMPPDPTKENLVDAEAIAVAYCTSPQNGSRPMPDGFIKTAHYRKTPNYIQISGTYDPPVMNFGTNDCGGEYDSEGAEGIGNPAGVTMRNGSYFTQFMGACDIPGSPVFCMRMCPDYPWCRNTFDLMGCLWNQPGDYDQPEAFTNCEANADLPIGVYNSSYTFSQGMSVTPTPVTAPASSNCKTVASPTASGVTYSWNQRAAVSSSTSGAKSSSAPSSGQSGKGSGSNSNAAEAFGPINGLAFAVTAAIGVVVGGMLLV
;
A
#
# COMPACT_ATOMS: atom_id res chain seq x y z
N MET A 1 -1.58 2.41 20.16
CA MET A 1 -0.65 1.78 19.18
C MET A 1 0.45 2.79 18.90
N GLY A 2 1.69 2.32 18.73
CA GLY A 2 2.83 3.20 18.50
C GLY A 2 2.83 3.79 17.09
N ARG A 3 3.26 5.07 16.99
CA ARG A 3 3.50 5.79 15.73
C ARG A 3 4.95 6.26 15.62
N THR A 4 5.87 5.61 16.33
CA THR A 4 7.29 5.90 16.19
C THR A 4 7.83 5.17 14.98
N ILE A 5 8.32 5.92 14.00
CA ILE A 5 8.92 5.41 12.77
C ILE A 5 10.42 5.69 12.71
N TYR A 6 11.14 4.89 11.93
CA TYR A 6 12.56 5.04 11.69
C TYR A 6 12.96 4.40 10.35
N ILE A 7 14.13 4.77 9.84
CA ILE A 7 14.80 4.10 8.72
C ILE A 7 16.28 3.94 9.09
N ASN A 8 16.72 2.70 9.29
CA ASN A 8 18.13 2.41 9.60
C ASN A 8 18.83 1.70 8.44
N SER A 9 18.11 0.83 7.72
CA SER A 9 18.62 0.08 6.56
C SER A 9 17.47 -0.55 5.77
N ALA A 10 17.79 -1.19 4.64
CA ALA A 10 16.84 -1.99 3.86
C ALA A 10 16.25 -3.19 4.64
N SER A 11 16.88 -3.62 5.72
CA SER A 11 16.38 -4.70 6.58
C SER A 11 15.80 -4.21 7.91
N ASP A 12 15.91 -2.91 8.22
CA ASP A 12 15.51 -2.33 9.50
C ASP A 12 14.86 -0.95 9.31
N PHE A 13 13.54 -0.94 9.19
CA PHE A 13 12.74 0.27 8.96
C PHE A 13 11.29 0.05 9.41
N CYS A 14 10.52 1.14 9.43
CA CYS A 14 9.07 1.12 9.63
C CYS A 14 8.32 1.66 8.41
N LEU A 15 7.04 1.32 8.28
CA LEU A 15 6.08 2.01 7.44
C LEU A 15 4.81 2.31 8.26
N LEU A 16 4.17 3.44 7.99
CA LEU A 16 2.82 3.71 8.46
C LEU A 16 1.83 2.99 7.56
N MET A 17 0.83 2.33 8.15
CA MET A 17 -0.23 1.64 7.40
C MET A 17 -1.53 1.65 8.23
N PRO A 18 -2.68 1.29 7.62
CA PRO A 18 -3.94 1.20 8.32
C PRO A 18 -3.88 0.33 9.59
N PRO A 19 -4.55 0.75 10.68
CA PRO A 19 -4.67 -0.05 11.88
C PRO A 19 -5.56 -1.28 11.66
N ASP A 20 -6.56 -1.22 10.79
CA ASP A 20 -7.34 -2.37 10.37
C ASP A 20 -7.55 -2.38 8.84
N PRO A 21 -6.61 -2.99 8.10
CA PRO A 21 -6.71 -3.07 6.64
C PRO A 21 -7.92 -3.84 6.09
N THR A 22 -8.76 -4.44 6.95
CA THR A 22 -10.05 -5.01 6.53
C THR A 22 -11.19 -4.00 6.49
N LYS A 23 -10.98 -2.84 7.11
CA LYS A 23 -11.96 -1.76 7.21
C LYS A 23 -11.53 -0.49 6.49
N GLU A 24 -10.22 -0.25 6.41
CA GLU A 24 -9.65 0.97 5.84
C GLU A 24 -8.64 0.65 4.73
N ASN A 25 -8.63 1.44 3.65
CA ASN A 25 -7.53 1.47 2.69
C ASN A 25 -6.45 2.48 3.13
N LEU A 26 -5.43 2.69 2.29
CA LEU A 26 -4.32 3.60 2.59
C LEU A 26 -4.78 5.06 2.80
N VAL A 27 -5.70 5.54 1.97
CA VAL A 27 -6.27 6.91 2.02
C VAL A 27 -7.17 7.10 3.24
N ASP A 28 -8.08 6.16 3.48
CA ASP A 28 -9.05 6.23 4.59
C ASP A 28 -8.36 6.23 5.97
N ALA A 29 -7.14 5.67 6.02
CA ALA A 29 -6.37 5.55 7.26
C ALA A 29 -5.40 6.71 7.52
N GLU A 30 -5.30 7.72 6.65
CA GLU A 30 -4.32 8.81 6.77
C GLU A 30 -4.28 9.44 8.17
N ALA A 31 -5.45 9.74 8.75
CA ALA A 31 -5.50 10.36 10.08
C ALA A 31 -5.15 9.40 11.24
N ILE A 32 -5.23 8.08 11.02
CA ILE A 32 -5.19 7.06 12.08
C ILE A 32 -4.09 6.01 11.93
N ALA A 33 -3.31 6.05 10.85
CA ALA A 33 -2.28 5.07 10.53
C ALA A 33 -1.29 4.85 11.70
N VAL A 34 -0.74 3.64 11.74
CA VAL A 34 0.13 3.16 12.82
C VAL A 34 1.42 2.58 12.25
N ALA A 35 2.48 2.59 13.05
CA ALA A 35 3.78 2.10 12.62
C ALA A 35 3.81 0.56 12.61
N TYR A 36 4.24 -0.01 11.49
CA TYR A 36 4.67 -1.39 11.34
C TYR A 36 6.16 -1.39 11.06
N CYS A 37 6.93 -2.12 11.85
CA CYS A 37 8.39 -2.13 11.75
C CYS A 37 8.91 -3.55 11.60
N THR A 38 10.01 -3.70 10.87
CA THR A 38 10.70 -4.99 10.78
C THR A 38 11.34 -5.38 12.12
N SER A 39 11.71 -4.39 12.96
CA SER A 39 12.07 -4.58 14.37
C SER A 39 11.13 -3.77 15.28
N PRO A 40 9.99 -4.33 15.73
CA PRO A 40 8.99 -3.59 16.48
C PRO A 40 9.49 -3.16 17.87
N GLN A 41 9.26 -1.89 18.21
CA GLN A 41 9.65 -1.25 19.47
C GLN A 41 8.63 -0.17 19.82
N ASN A 42 8.52 0.23 21.09
CA ASN A 42 7.65 1.34 21.52
C ASN A 42 6.18 1.20 21.06
N GLY A 43 5.67 -0.03 21.02
CA GLY A 43 4.29 -0.33 20.64
C GLY A 43 3.99 -0.26 19.14
N SER A 44 5.01 -0.17 18.28
CA SER A 44 4.83 -0.43 16.84
C SER A 44 4.51 -1.91 16.60
N ARG A 45 3.84 -2.18 15.48
CA ARG A 45 3.45 -3.52 15.08
C ARG A 45 4.61 -4.22 14.36
N PRO A 46 4.75 -5.55 14.47
CA PRO A 46 5.62 -6.29 13.57
C PRO A 46 5.10 -6.13 12.12
N MET A 47 6.02 -5.91 11.20
CA MET A 47 5.73 -5.98 9.77
C MET A 47 5.46 -7.44 9.38
N PRO A 48 4.33 -7.76 8.70
CA PRO A 48 4.03 -9.14 8.35
C PRO A 48 5.08 -9.76 7.42
N ASP A 49 5.38 -11.02 7.65
CA ASP A 49 6.35 -11.76 6.86
C ASP A 49 5.86 -11.89 5.40
N GLY A 50 6.76 -11.65 4.44
CA GLY A 50 6.44 -11.70 3.02
C GLY A 50 5.71 -10.47 2.46
N PHE A 51 5.39 -9.47 3.31
CA PHE A 51 4.81 -8.21 2.87
C PHE A 51 5.77 -7.40 1.99
N ILE A 52 7.00 -7.16 2.47
CA ILE A 52 8.02 -6.44 1.70
C ILE A 52 8.68 -7.43 0.73
N LYS A 53 8.66 -7.10 -0.56
CA LYS A 53 9.31 -7.88 -1.62
C LYS A 53 10.70 -7.36 -1.91
N THR A 54 10.82 -6.04 -2.04
CA THR A 54 12.11 -5.36 -2.19
C THR A 54 12.21 -4.13 -1.28
N ALA A 55 13.42 -3.76 -0.86
CA ALA A 55 13.67 -2.52 -0.15
C ALA A 55 15.08 -1.97 -0.42
N HIS A 56 15.16 -0.69 -0.75
CA HIS A 56 16.37 0.00 -1.20
C HIS A 56 16.60 1.23 -0.34
N TYR A 57 17.53 1.10 0.60
CA TYR A 57 17.93 2.17 1.49
C TYR A 57 18.96 3.06 0.81
N ARG A 58 18.72 4.37 0.84
CA ARG A 58 19.63 5.39 0.34
C ARG A 58 19.89 6.41 1.42
N LYS A 59 21.16 6.58 1.75
CA LYS A 59 21.63 7.68 2.60
C LYS A 59 22.20 8.78 1.72
N THR A 60 21.75 10.01 1.94
CA THR A 60 22.27 11.19 1.25
C THR A 60 22.75 12.22 2.27
N PRO A 61 23.45 13.29 1.84
CA PRO A 61 23.77 14.42 2.72
C PRO A 61 22.55 15.12 3.33
N ASN A 62 21.38 15.07 2.67
CA ASN A 62 20.22 15.91 3.03
C ASN A 62 19.01 15.11 3.52
N TYR A 63 18.99 13.79 3.35
CA TYR A 63 17.88 12.93 3.77
C TYR A 63 18.29 11.46 3.73
N ILE A 64 17.50 10.62 4.39
CA ILE A 64 17.51 9.18 4.17
C ILE A 64 16.20 8.74 3.52
N GLN A 65 16.26 7.72 2.69
CA GLN A 65 15.11 7.22 1.96
C GLN A 65 15.12 5.69 1.95
N ILE A 66 13.93 5.11 2.02
CA ILE A 66 13.68 3.69 1.73
C ILE A 66 12.62 3.63 0.62
N SER A 67 12.85 2.83 -0.42
CA SER A 67 11.89 2.59 -1.49
C SER A 67 11.87 1.12 -1.88
N GLY A 68 10.79 0.62 -2.44
CA GLY A 68 10.72 -0.77 -2.87
C GLY A 68 9.32 -1.23 -3.20
N THR A 69 9.13 -2.54 -3.28
CA THR A 69 7.86 -3.18 -3.64
C THR A 69 7.30 -4.01 -2.49
N TYR A 70 5.98 -4.17 -2.49
CA TYR A 70 5.27 -4.95 -1.48
C TYR A 70 4.21 -5.86 -2.08
N ASP A 71 3.67 -6.76 -1.26
CA ASP A 71 2.60 -7.72 -1.57
C ASP A 71 1.26 -7.24 -0.99
N PRO A 72 0.39 -6.57 -1.78
CA PRO A 72 -0.86 -5.99 -1.29
C PRO A 72 -1.78 -7.00 -0.58
N PRO A 73 -2.00 -8.23 -1.10
CA PRO A 73 -2.78 -9.25 -0.41
C PRO A 73 -2.39 -9.52 1.05
N VAL A 74 -1.12 -9.42 1.43
CA VAL A 74 -0.68 -9.68 2.81
C VAL A 74 -1.35 -8.70 3.79
N MET A 75 -1.57 -7.46 3.35
CA MET A 75 -2.23 -6.41 4.12
C MET A 75 -3.66 -6.13 3.63
N ASN A 76 -4.31 -7.03 2.88
CA ASN A 76 -5.65 -6.81 2.33
C ASN A 76 -5.82 -5.53 1.49
N PHE A 77 -4.71 -5.01 0.93
CA PHE A 77 -4.77 -3.87 0.03
C PHE A 77 -5.20 -4.31 -1.37
N GLY A 78 -5.95 -3.44 -2.06
CA GLY A 78 -6.35 -3.68 -3.44
C GLY A 78 -5.16 -3.58 -4.39
N THR A 79 -5.13 -4.39 -5.44
CA THR A 79 -4.10 -4.29 -6.50
C THR A 79 -4.24 -3.02 -7.34
N ASN A 80 -5.35 -2.30 -7.19
CA ASN A 80 -5.63 -1.02 -7.85
C ASN A 80 -5.78 0.12 -6.82
N ASP A 81 -5.37 -0.11 -5.57
CA ASP A 81 -5.32 0.96 -4.57
C ASP A 81 -4.15 1.88 -4.95
N CYS A 82 -4.48 3.09 -5.41
CA CYS A 82 -3.47 4.06 -5.81
C CYS A 82 -2.73 4.67 -4.63
N GLY A 83 -3.16 4.38 -3.39
CA GLY A 83 -2.44 4.81 -2.21
C GLY A 83 -2.80 6.20 -1.72
N GLY A 84 -2.03 6.64 -0.72
CA GLY A 84 -2.09 7.98 -0.15
C GLY A 84 -0.72 8.43 0.34
N GLU A 85 -0.65 9.67 0.81
CA GLU A 85 0.53 10.24 1.48
C GLU A 85 0.32 10.21 2.99
N TYR A 86 1.35 9.76 3.72
CA TYR A 86 1.48 10.06 5.14
C TYR A 86 2.66 10.99 5.36
N ASP A 87 2.48 12.02 6.18
CA ASP A 87 3.51 13.06 6.32
C ASP A 87 3.52 13.75 7.70
N SER A 88 4.59 14.51 7.95
CA SER A 88 4.81 15.18 9.23
C SER A 88 3.99 16.45 9.44
N GLU A 89 3.45 17.05 8.37
CA GLU A 89 2.75 18.33 8.44
C GLU A 89 1.23 18.16 8.32
N GLY A 90 0.74 17.32 7.40
CA GLY A 90 -0.67 17.29 7.00
C GLY A 90 -1.15 18.66 6.49
N ALA A 91 -2.47 18.80 6.34
CA ALA A 91 -3.07 20.07 5.95
C ALA A 91 -3.04 21.15 7.07
N GLU A 92 -2.97 20.71 8.33
CA GLU A 92 -3.07 21.59 9.51
C GLU A 92 -1.71 21.84 10.22
N GLY A 93 -0.60 21.29 9.71
CA GLY A 93 0.72 21.41 10.34
C GLY A 93 0.92 20.52 11.59
N ILE A 94 0.11 19.47 11.75
CA ILE A 94 0.14 18.53 12.90
C ILE A 94 0.48 17.08 12.50
N GLY A 95 0.70 16.84 11.21
CA GLY A 95 0.92 15.54 10.61
C GLY A 95 -0.36 14.81 10.21
N ASN A 96 -0.22 13.90 9.26
CA ASN A 96 -1.29 13.03 8.76
C ASN A 96 -0.70 11.62 8.58
N PRO A 97 -0.66 10.77 9.62
CA PRO A 97 -1.41 10.87 10.88
C PRO A 97 -0.76 11.78 11.92
N ALA A 98 -1.61 12.39 12.76
CA ALA A 98 -1.15 13.17 13.90
C ALA A 98 -0.42 12.31 14.95
N GLY A 99 0.63 12.88 15.54
CA GLY A 99 1.39 12.26 16.65
C GLY A 99 2.40 11.19 16.23
N VAL A 100 2.83 11.19 14.96
CA VAL A 100 4.00 10.43 14.52
C VAL A 100 5.26 10.99 15.16
N THR A 101 6.14 10.11 15.60
CA THR A 101 7.47 10.49 16.10
C THR A 101 8.53 9.80 15.25
N MET A 102 9.67 10.46 15.04
CA MET A 102 10.72 9.97 14.17
C MET A 102 12.05 9.87 14.93
N ARG A 103 12.87 8.88 14.56
CA ARG A 103 14.25 8.77 15.09
C ARG A 103 15.30 9.42 14.18
N ASN A 104 15.02 9.62 12.89
CA ASN A 104 16.04 9.95 11.89
C ASN A 104 15.76 11.25 11.09
N GLY A 105 14.96 12.16 11.62
CA GLY A 105 14.62 13.41 10.94
C GLY A 105 13.63 14.26 11.71
N SER A 106 13.34 15.43 11.15
CA SER A 106 12.32 16.37 11.64
C SER A 106 11.07 16.36 10.77
N TYR A 107 11.21 15.92 9.52
CA TYR A 107 10.13 15.82 8.54
C TYR A 107 10.14 14.43 7.89
N PHE A 108 8.97 13.95 7.49
CA PHE A 108 8.88 12.76 6.64
C PHE A 108 7.73 12.90 5.64
N THR A 109 7.88 12.21 4.51
CA THR A 109 6.77 11.85 3.64
C THR A 109 6.87 10.37 3.30
N GLN A 110 5.74 9.69 3.27
CA GLN A 110 5.61 8.29 2.90
C GLN A 110 4.49 8.14 1.89
N PHE A 111 4.76 7.41 0.82
CA PHE A 111 3.76 6.99 -0.15
C PHE A 111 3.76 5.46 -0.23
N MET A 112 2.58 4.89 -0.43
CA MET A 112 2.38 3.47 -0.71
C MET A 112 1.23 3.34 -1.69
N GLY A 113 1.35 2.56 -2.75
CA GLY A 113 0.26 2.35 -3.70
C GLY A 113 0.64 1.48 -4.89
N ALA A 114 -0.33 1.15 -5.74
CA ALA A 114 -0.19 0.26 -6.88
C ALA A 114 -0.35 0.94 -8.26
N CYS A 115 -0.40 2.28 -8.29
CA CYS A 115 -0.66 3.04 -9.51
C CYS A 115 0.58 3.70 -10.13
N ASP A 116 1.69 3.80 -9.39
CA ASP A 116 2.95 4.34 -9.87
C ASP A 116 3.60 3.46 -10.95
N ILE A 117 3.65 2.14 -10.71
CA ILE A 117 4.16 1.15 -11.65
C ILE A 117 3.04 0.15 -11.92
N PRO A 118 2.52 0.08 -13.17
CA PRO A 118 1.48 -0.89 -13.52
C PRO A 118 1.90 -2.32 -13.16
N GLY A 119 1.13 -2.96 -12.27
CA GLY A 119 1.36 -4.34 -11.84
C GLY A 119 2.45 -4.52 -10.77
N SER A 120 3.08 -3.44 -10.29
CA SER A 120 4.09 -3.49 -9.23
C SER A 120 3.77 -2.48 -8.12
N PRO A 121 3.13 -2.92 -7.04
CA PRO A 121 2.85 -2.09 -5.86
C PRO A 121 4.13 -1.64 -5.18
N VAL A 122 4.26 -0.33 -5.00
CA VAL A 122 5.48 0.33 -4.48
C VAL A 122 5.21 1.12 -3.22
N PHE A 123 6.23 1.19 -2.38
CA PHE A 123 6.29 2.11 -1.27
C PHE A 123 7.57 2.94 -1.33
N CYS A 124 7.53 4.08 -0.68
CA CYS A 124 8.69 4.90 -0.42
C CYS A 124 8.45 5.75 0.81
N MET A 125 9.50 5.97 1.59
CA MET A 125 9.50 6.91 2.69
C MET A 125 10.83 7.62 2.73
N ARG A 126 10.77 8.92 2.96
CA ARG A 126 11.93 9.79 3.14
C ARG A 126 11.83 10.47 4.49
N MET A 127 12.94 10.54 5.20
CA MET A 127 13.08 11.32 6.43
C MET A 127 14.14 12.40 6.22
N CYS A 128 13.78 13.63 6.53
CA CYS A 128 14.58 14.82 6.25
C CYS A 128 14.84 15.61 7.53
N PRO A 129 16.04 16.20 7.70
CA PRO A 129 16.29 17.21 8.71
C PRO A 129 15.54 18.51 8.41
N ASP A 130 15.33 18.83 7.13
CA ASP A 130 14.72 20.08 6.67
C ASP A 130 13.54 19.82 5.71
N TYR A 131 12.51 20.66 5.81
CA TYR A 131 11.25 20.54 5.06
C TYR A 131 11.38 20.46 3.53
N PRO A 132 12.28 21.21 2.85
CA PRO A 132 12.31 21.24 1.38
C PRO A 132 12.50 19.87 0.69
N TRP A 133 13.11 18.89 1.37
CA TRP A 133 13.31 17.54 0.85
C TRP A 133 12.18 16.56 1.18
N CYS A 134 11.25 16.96 2.06
CA CYS A 134 10.09 16.20 2.51
C CYS A 134 8.82 17.08 2.46
N ARG A 135 8.65 17.84 1.36
CA ARG A 135 7.45 18.66 1.15
C ARG A 135 6.23 17.77 0.94
N ASN A 136 5.16 18.07 1.67
CA ASN A 136 3.87 17.39 1.59
C ASN A 136 2.87 18.07 0.62
N THR A 137 3.31 19.09 -0.14
CA THR A 137 2.45 19.80 -1.12
C THR A 137 2.31 19.07 -2.46
N PHE A 138 2.76 17.81 -2.53
CA PHE A 138 2.83 16.99 -3.74
C PHE A 138 2.22 15.60 -3.53
N ASP A 139 1.24 15.51 -2.64
CA ASP A 139 0.45 14.32 -2.24
C ASP A 139 -0.16 13.50 -3.38
N LEU A 140 -0.53 14.12 -4.51
CA LEU A 140 -1.09 13.41 -5.67
C LEU A 140 -0.04 12.87 -6.65
N MET A 141 1.27 13.08 -6.39
CA MET A 141 2.33 12.76 -7.35
C MET A 141 2.91 11.35 -7.20
N GLY A 142 2.72 10.70 -6.05
CA GLY A 142 3.19 9.34 -5.78
C GLY A 142 4.70 9.22 -5.50
N CYS A 143 5.15 7.98 -5.43
CA CYS A 143 6.51 7.61 -5.06
C CYS A 143 7.56 8.01 -6.09
N LEU A 144 7.36 7.62 -7.34
CA LEU A 144 8.36 7.79 -8.39
C LEU A 144 8.70 9.27 -8.63
N TRP A 145 7.73 10.16 -8.41
CA TRP A 145 7.89 11.59 -8.62
C TRP A 145 8.44 12.30 -7.37
N ASN A 146 7.89 12.04 -6.17
CA ASN A 146 8.35 12.70 -4.95
C ASN A 146 9.68 12.18 -4.42
N GLN A 147 9.91 10.88 -4.58
CA GLN A 147 11.03 10.18 -3.99
C GLN A 147 11.81 9.32 -5.01
N PRO A 148 12.36 9.91 -6.09
CA PRO A 148 13.11 9.18 -7.10
C PRO A 148 14.18 8.25 -6.50
N GLY A 149 14.18 7.00 -6.92
CA GLY A 149 15.03 5.98 -6.35
C GLY A 149 14.92 4.64 -7.05
N ASP A 150 15.39 3.62 -6.36
CA ASP A 150 15.35 2.24 -6.81
C ASP A 150 14.04 1.59 -6.32
N TYR A 151 13.28 1.00 -7.24
CA TYR A 151 11.99 0.35 -6.93
C TYR A 151 11.93 -1.08 -7.47
N ASP A 152 12.48 -1.31 -8.66
CA ASP A 152 12.40 -2.58 -9.40
C ASP A 152 13.79 -3.15 -9.73
N GLN A 153 14.73 -3.03 -8.79
CA GLN A 153 16.06 -3.61 -8.96
C GLN A 153 16.01 -5.13 -8.71
N PRO A 154 16.84 -5.93 -9.41
CA PRO A 154 16.83 -7.39 -9.26
C PRO A 154 17.32 -7.84 -7.88
N GLU A 155 18.16 -7.05 -7.20
CA GLU A 155 18.55 -7.29 -5.82
C GLU A 155 17.41 -6.93 -4.87
N ALA A 156 16.89 -7.90 -4.12
CA ALA A 156 15.74 -7.64 -3.27
C ALA A 156 16.00 -6.61 -2.16
N PHE A 157 17.20 -6.54 -1.58
CA PHE A 157 17.48 -5.62 -0.46
C PHE A 157 18.86 -4.98 -0.58
N THR A 158 18.93 -3.65 -0.63
CA THR A 158 20.21 -2.93 -0.80
C THR A 158 20.36 -1.72 0.11
N ASN A 159 21.57 -1.52 0.64
CA ASN A 159 21.97 -0.30 1.35
C ASN A 159 22.99 0.46 0.50
N CYS A 160 22.69 1.70 0.14
CA CYS A 160 23.55 2.55 -0.66
C CYS A 160 23.77 3.91 0.00
N GLU A 161 24.92 4.51 -0.29
CA GLU A 161 25.08 5.97 -0.23
C GLU A 161 24.58 6.56 -1.55
N ALA A 162 24.16 7.81 -1.55
CA ALA A 162 23.65 8.49 -2.73
C ALA A 162 23.89 10.00 -2.68
N ASN A 163 23.98 10.59 -3.87
CA ASN A 163 23.92 12.05 -3.98
C ASN A 163 22.54 12.55 -3.51
N ALA A 164 22.49 13.74 -2.94
CA ALA A 164 21.21 14.38 -2.62
C ALA A 164 20.52 14.84 -3.91
N ASP A 165 19.19 14.70 -3.93
CA ASP A 165 18.34 15.31 -4.94
C ASP A 165 18.15 16.82 -4.67
N LEU A 166 17.63 17.52 -5.67
CA LEU A 166 17.06 18.84 -5.49
C LEU A 166 15.83 18.76 -4.54
N PRO A 167 15.47 19.87 -3.87
CA PRO A 167 14.21 19.92 -3.12
C PRO A 167 13.01 19.51 -3.97
N ILE A 168 11.98 18.91 -3.36
CA ILE A 168 10.84 18.36 -4.09
C ILE A 168 10.16 19.46 -4.92
N GLY A 169 9.93 19.15 -6.20
CA GLY A 169 9.38 20.05 -7.21
C GLY A 169 10.38 20.99 -7.87
N VAL A 170 11.63 21.06 -7.43
CA VAL A 170 12.67 21.89 -8.07
C VAL A 170 13.36 21.07 -9.16
N TYR A 171 13.40 21.60 -10.40
CA TYR A 171 14.11 20.95 -11.51
C TYR A 171 15.44 21.62 -11.85
N ASN A 172 15.52 22.93 -11.64
CA ASN A 172 16.74 23.71 -11.84
C ASN A 172 16.60 25.08 -11.13
N SER A 173 17.62 25.94 -11.25
CA SER A 173 17.65 27.27 -10.64
C SER A 173 16.53 28.22 -11.08
N SER A 174 15.82 27.90 -12.16
CA SER A 174 14.83 28.77 -12.80
C SER A 174 13.44 28.14 -12.91
N TYR A 175 13.26 26.89 -12.48
CA TYR A 175 11.98 26.19 -12.57
C TYR A 175 11.68 25.33 -11.34
N THR A 176 10.55 25.64 -10.72
CA THR A 176 9.93 24.87 -9.65
C THR A 176 8.49 24.58 -10.06
N PHE A 177 8.12 23.31 -10.01
CA PHE A 177 6.76 22.84 -10.22
C PHE A 177 5.91 23.07 -8.95
N SER A 178 4.66 23.46 -9.17
CA SER A 178 3.59 23.40 -8.18
C SER A 178 2.50 22.45 -8.68
N GLN A 179 2.01 21.57 -7.79
CA GLN A 179 0.93 20.65 -8.12
C GLN A 179 -0.32 21.41 -8.57
N GLY A 180 -1.04 20.88 -9.58
CA GLY A 180 -2.23 21.52 -10.16
C GLY A 180 -1.95 22.46 -11.34
N MET A 181 -0.69 22.68 -11.73
CA MET A 181 -0.39 23.34 -13.00
C MET A 181 -0.90 22.51 -14.20
N SER A 182 -1.14 23.18 -15.33
CA SER A 182 -1.74 22.58 -16.53
C SER A 182 -0.91 21.44 -17.15
N VAL A 183 0.40 21.43 -16.90
CA VAL A 183 1.31 20.37 -17.33
C VAL A 183 2.11 19.92 -16.13
N THR A 184 1.93 18.65 -15.77
CA THR A 184 2.76 17.97 -14.79
C THR A 184 4.05 17.49 -15.47
N PRO A 185 5.23 17.97 -15.04
CA PRO A 185 6.50 17.51 -15.59
C PRO A 185 6.79 16.07 -15.16
N THR A 186 7.59 15.38 -15.96
CA THR A 186 8.03 14.02 -15.65
C THR A 186 8.86 13.98 -14.36
N PRO A 187 8.86 12.86 -13.61
CA PRO A 187 9.77 12.68 -12.48
C PRO A 187 11.22 13.02 -12.82
N VAL A 188 11.94 13.62 -11.88
CA VAL A 188 13.39 13.80 -12.03
C VAL A 188 14.10 12.45 -11.92
N THR A 189 15.24 12.31 -12.57
CA THR A 189 16.04 11.08 -12.47
C THR A 189 16.60 10.95 -11.06
N ALA A 190 16.51 9.74 -10.49
CA ALA A 190 17.14 9.43 -9.22
C ALA A 190 18.64 9.80 -9.25
N PRO A 191 19.17 10.52 -8.24
CA PRO A 191 20.59 10.83 -8.16
C PRO A 191 21.45 9.56 -8.19
N ALA A 192 22.73 9.67 -8.53
CA ALA A 192 23.61 8.49 -8.55
C ALA A 192 23.76 7.86 -7.15
N SER A 193 23.66 6.53 -7.08
CA SER A 193 23.96 5.72 -5.90
C SER A 193 25.41 5.22 -5.94
N SER A 194 26.00 4.95 -4.77
CA SER A 194 27.37 4.49 -4.60
C SER A 194 27.49 3.61 -3.35
N ASN A 195 28.60 2.86 -3.23
CA ASN A 195 28.88 1.99 -2.08
C ASN A 195 27.74 1.01 -1.74
N CYS A 196 26.98 0.59 -2.75
CA CYS A 196 25.81 -0.27 -2.59
C CYS A 196 26.22 -1.66 -2.09
N LYS A 197 25.49 -2.14 -1.09
CA LYS A 197 25.65 -3.48 -0.52
C LYS A 197 24.31 -4.19 -0.50
N THR A 198 24.25 -5.37 -1.10
CA THR A 198 23.13 -6.28 -0.91
C THR A 198 23.14 -6.80 0.52
N VAL A 199 21.97 -6.82 1.14
CA VAL A 199 21.77 -7.38 2.49
C VAL A 199 20.72 -8.48 2.47
N ALA A 200 20.68 -9.28 3.53
CA ALA A 200 19.60 -10.24 3.70
C ALA A 200 18.26 -9.49 3.90
N SER A 201 17.17 -10.15 3.55
CA SER A 201 15.83 -9.68 3.95
C SER A 201 15.75 -9.53 5.47
N PRO A 202 14.83 -8.68 5.98
CA PRO A 202 14.54 -8.62 7.40
C PRO A 202 14.35 -10.02 8.01
N THR A 203 14.78 -10.19 9.26
CA THR A 203 14.46 -11.41 10.01
C THR A 203 12.95 -11.51 10.15
N ALA A 204 12.42 -12.70 9.86
CA ALA A 204 10.99 -12.97 10.00
C ALA A 204 10.52 -12.64 11.42
N SER A 205 9.45 -11.86 11.51
CA SER A 205 8.80 -11.50 12.77
C SER A 205 8.02 -12.69 13.36
N GLY A 206 7.76 -13.72 12.56
CA GLY A 206 6.87 -14.83 12.89
C GLY A 206 5.39 -14.49 12.70
N VAL A 207 5.07 -13.26 12.29
CA VAL A 207 3.72 -12.83 11.96
C VAL A 207 3.43 -13.16 10.50
N THR A 208 2.66 -14.22 10.29
CA THR A 208 2.27 -14.70 8.95
C THR A 208 0.78 -14.53 8.66
N TYR A 209 0.01 -13.86 9.54
CA TYR A 209 -1.41 -13.65 9.25
C TYR A 209 -1.52 -12.63 8.13
N SER A 210 -2.23 -13.01 7.07
CA SER A 210 -2.70 -12.05 6.09
C SER A 210 -4.00 -11.44 6.61
N TRP A 211 -4.14 -10.12 6.45
CA TRP A 211 -5.43 -9.46 6.69
C TRP A 211 -6.49 -9.89 5.68
N ASN A 212 -6.13 -10.67 4.65
CA ASN A 212 -7.11 -11.38 3.84
C ASN A 212 -7.82 -12.43 4.71
N GLN A 213 -9.05 -12.15 5.14
CA GLN A 213 -9.87 -13.17 5.81
C GLN A 213 -10.41 -14.23 4.83
N ARG A 214 -9.58 -14.76 3.93
CA ARG A 214 -9.91 -15.92 3.11
C ARG A 214 -8.86 -17.01 3.30
N ALA A 215 -9.27 -17.99 4.12
CA ALA A 215 -8.68 -19.30 4.39
C ALA A 215 -7.71 -19.43 5.59
N ALA A 216 -8.23 -19.18 6.80
CA ALA A 216 -7.88 -19.97 7.98
C ALA A 216 -9.07 -20.85 8.41
N VAL A 217 -9.63 -21.63 7.49
CA VAL A 217 -10.56 -22.73 7.82
C VAL A 217 -10.25 -23.93 6.92
N SER A 218 -9.21 -24.69 7.29
CA SER A 218 -9.16 -26.15 7.09
C SER A 218 -7.89 -26.71 7.70
N SER A 219 -7.99 -27.17 8.95
CA SER A 219 -7.25 -28.35 9.42
C SER A 219 -7.65 -28.69 10.87
N SER A 220 -8.77 -29.39 11.03
CA SER A 220 -8.94 -30.31 12.17
C SER A 220 -10.06 -31.32 11.90
N THR A 221 -9.79 -32.30 11.03
CA THR A 221 -10.52 -33.57 11.04
C THR A 221 -9.52 -34.67 11.37
N SER A 222 -9.37 -34.96 12.66
CA SER A 222 -8.74 -36.20 13.14
C SER A 222 -9.82 -36.95 13.90
N GLY A 223 -10.28 -38.04 13.29
CA GLY A 223 -11.45 -38.79 13.72
C GLY A 223 -11.26 -39.54 15.04
N ALA A 224 -12.35 -39.65 15.79
CA ALA A 224 -12.51 -40.62 16.85
C ALA A 224 -13.76 -41.47 16.55
N LYS A 225 -13.56 -42.79 16.50
CA LYS A 225 -14.61 -43.81 16.41
C LYS A 225 -15.38 -43.87 17.72
N SER A 226 -16.70 -44.03 17.66
CA SER A 226 -17.46 -44.82 18.64
C SER A 226 -18.76 -45.36 18.05
N SER A 227 -18.94 -46.66 18.21
CA SER A 227 -20.06 -47.51 17.82
C SER A 227 -21.15 -47.57 18.89
N SER A 228 -22.43 -47.60 18.50
CA SER A 228 -23.49 -48.42 19.13
C SER A 228 -24.82 -48.31 18.36
N ALA A 229 -25.50 -49.46 18.20
CA ALA A 229 -26.68 -49.73 17.37
C ALA A 229 -28.02 -49.64 18.16
N PRO A 230 -29.14 -50.33 17.81
CA PRO A 230 -30.25 -49.79 16.99
C PRO A 230 -31.67 -49.94 17.62
N SER A 231 -32.69 -49.27 17.06
CA SER A 231 -34.15 -49.58 17.13
C SER A 231 -34.96 -48.40 16.56
N SER A 232 -36.19 -48.43 16.01
CA SER A 232 -37.07 -49.38 15.29
C SER A 232 -38.40 -48.63 15.06
N GLY A 233 -39.07 -48.80 13.90
CA GLY A 233 -40.48 -48.40 13.64
C GLY A 233 -40.69 -46.93 13.22
N GLN A 234 -41.63 -46.54 12.36
CA GLN A 234 -42.67 -47.24 11.61
C GLN A 234 -43.23 -46.30 10.51
N SER A 235 -43.56 -46.88 9.35
CA SER A 235 -44.54 -46.51 8.31
C SER A 235 -45.12 -45.09 8.17
N GLY A 236 -45.03 -44.56 6.94
CA GLY A 236 -45.96 -43.57 6.39
C GLY A 236 -45.86 -43.49 4.87
N LYS A 237 -46.85 -44.05 4.15
CA LYS A 237 -46.99 -43.98 2.69
C LYS A 237 -47.55 -42.62 2.26
N GLY A 238 -47.08 -42.10 1.12
CA GLY A 238 -47.72 -41.00 0.40
C GLY A 238 -47.17 -40.90 -1.03
N SER A 239 -48.05 -41.16 -1.99
CA SER A 239 -47.80 -41.37 -3.43
C SER A 239 -47.55 -40.08 -4.20
N GLY A 240 -46.86 -40.14 -5.35
CA GLY A 240 -46.89 -39.05 -6.34
C GLY A 240 -45.74 -39.03 -7.35
N SER A 241 -45.86 -39.86 -8.39
CA SER A 241 -45.28 -39.83 -9.75
C SER A 241 -44.91 -38.44 -10.30
N ASN A 242 -44.03 -38.21 -11.29
CA ASN A 242 -43.45 -39.00 -12.40
C ASN A 242 -42.34 -38.10 -13.02
N SER A 243 -41.12 -38.60 -13.25
CA SER A 243 -40.58 -39.09 -14.55
C SER A 243 -39.90 -38.03 -15.46
N ASN A 244 -38.60 -38.29 -15.69
CA ASN A 244 -37.85 -38.21 -16.97
C ASN A 244 -37.53 -36.81 -17.54
N ALA A 245 -36.24 -36.41 -17.54
CA ALA A 245 -35.23 -36.68 -18.59
C ALA A 245 -35.51 -35.84 -19.87
N ALA A 246 -34.72 -34.79 -20.13
CA ALA A 246 -33.54 -34.76 -21.03
C ALA A 246 -33.96 -35.07 -22.50
N GLU A 247 -33.68 -34.28 -23.54
CA GLU A 247 -32.48 -33.52 -23.93
C GLU A 247 -32.84 -32.43 -24.98
N ALA A 248 -31.88 -31.51 -25.23
CA ALA A 248 -31.46 -30.77 -26.45
C ALA A 248 -32.48 -30.50 -27.60
N PHE A 249 -32.51 -29.34 -28.29
CA PHE A 249 -31.47 -28.66 -29.08
C PHE A 249 -31.83 -27.17 -29.26
N GLY A 250 -30.88 -26.23 -29.22
CA GLY A 250 -30.48 -25.51 -30.44
C GLY A 250 -30.77 -23.99 -30.38
N PRO A 251 -30.05 -23.15 -31.16
CA PRO A 251 -29.46 -21.86 -30.75
C PRO A 251 -30.27 -20.61 -31.18
N ILE A 252 -29.94 -19.39 -30.71
CA ILE A 252 -29.56 -18.15 -31.48
C ILE A 252 -29.60 -16.82 -30.65
N ASN A 253 -28.53 -16.03 -30.82
CA ASN A 253 -28.39 -14.55 -30.85
C ASN A 253 -28.77 -13.62 -29.67
N GLY A 254 -27.72 -13.12 -29.00
CA GLY A 254 -27.28 -11.71 -28.99
C GLY A 254 -28.28 -10.57 -28.81
N LEU A 255 -28.10 -9.79 -27.74
CA LEU A 255 -28.40 -8.35 -27.68
C LEU A 255 -27.58 -7.68 -26.57
N ALA A 256 -26.87 -6.63 -26.97
CA ALA A 256 -26.03 -5.77 -26.15
C ALA A 256 -26.88 -4.86 -25.23
N PHE A 257 -26.43 -4.65 -24.00
CA PHE A 257 -26.92 -3.58 -23.13
C PHE A 257 -25.90 -2.43 -23.11
N ALA A 258 -26.24 -1.33 -23.77
CA ALA A 258 -25.60 -0.04 -23.61
C ALA A 258 -26.21 0.66 -22.38
N VAL A 259 -25.36 1.09 -21.44
CA VAL A 259 -25.75 1.96 -20.33
C VAL A 259 -25.17 3.34 -20.61
N THR A 260 -26.06 4.27 -20.95
CA THR A 260 -25.75 5.69 -21.18
C THR A 260 -25.74 6.40 -19.82
N ALA A 261 -24.56 6.84 -19.35
CA ALA A 261 -24.46 7.74 -18.21
C ALA A 261 -24.47 9.19 -18.70
N ALA A 262 -25.48 9.95 -18.26
CA ALA A 262 -25.68 11.36 -18.60
C ALA A 262 -24.67 12.25 -17.84
N ILE A 263 -23.95 13.08 -18.60
CA ILE A 263 -23.07 14.14 -18.08
C ILE A 263 -23.95 15.37 -17.77
N GLY A 264 -24.03 15.75 -16.50
CA GLY A 264 -24.61 17.02 -16.06
C GLY A 264 -23.55 18.11 -16.00
N VAL A 265 -23.50 18.96 -17.02
CA VAL A 265 -22.75 20.23 -17.01
C VAL A 265 -23.64 21.31 -16.40
N VAL A 266 -23.21 21.93 -15.30
CA VAL A 266 -23.79 23.18 -14.79
C VAL A 266 -22.87 24.32 -15.20
N VAL A 267 -23.28 25.05 -16.24
CA VAL A 267 -22.78 26.40 -16.56
C VAL A 267 -23.71 27.39 -15.86
N GLY A 268 -23.19 28.08 -14.84
CA GLY A 268 -23.82 29.25 -14.24
C GLY A 268 -23.09 30.51 -14.72
N GLY A 269 -23.77 31.33 -15.53
CA GLY A 269 -23.21 32.50 -16.19
C GLY A 269 -23.03 33.73 -15.30
N MET A 270 -22.14 34.61 -15.77
CA MET A 270 -22.08 36.04 -15.47
C MET A 270 -23.40 36.74 -15.81
N LEU A 271 -23.87 37.66 -14.97
CA LEU A 271 -24.17 39.07 -15.31
C LEU A 271 -24.81 39.85 -14.14
N LEU A 272 -24.17 40.96 -13.75
CA LEU A 272 -24.70 42.32 -13.51
C LEU A 272 -24.22 43.04 -12.23
N VAL A 273 -23.69 44.24 -12.51
CA VAL A 273 -23.30 45.40 -11.67
C VAL A 273 -21.92 45.32 -11.01
#